data_AF-A0A2V8CTA4-F1
#
_entry.id   AF-A0A2V8CTA4-F1
#
_cell.length_a   1.000
_cell.length_b   1.000
_cell.length_c   1.000
_cell.angle_alpha   90.00
_cell.angle_beta   90.00
_cell.angle_gamma   90.00
#
_symmetry.space_group_name_H-M   'P 1'
#
loop_
_entity.id
_entity.type
_entity.pdbx_description
1 polymer ?
#
loop_
_entity_poly.entity_id
_entity_poly.type
_entity_poly.pdbx_seq_one_letter_code
_entity_poly.pdbx_strand_id
1 'polypeptide(L)'
;MMITKKALPRRTFLRGMGASLALPLLDAMVPPMTALARTPADPVRRLGFVYVPMGCDIGRWTPPGEGRLVELSPSLQSLGPVMDQLTVITNLELKNAYPGTHATSNAAFLSAATAKWTESTDYHLGTTVDQVAAKQIGQETL
;
A
#
# COMPACT_ATOMS: atom_id res chain seq x y z
N MET A 1 30.08 -52.78 -18.65
CA MET A 1 29.15 -51.66 -18.45
C MET A 1 28.94 -51.46 -16.95
N MET A 2 29.42 -50.36 -16.37
CA MET A 2 29.20 -50.06 -14.95
C MET A 2 27.90 -49.27 -14.80
N ILE A 3 26.85 -49.93 -14.30
CA ILE A 3 25.62 -49.25 -13.88
C ILE A 3 25.80 -48.80 -12.44
N THR A 4 26.04 -47.51 -12.23
CA THR A 4 26.09 -46.96 -10.87
C THR A 4 24.66 -46.74 -10.40
N LYS A 5 24.19 -47.53 -9.43
CA LYS A 5 22.86 -47.43 -8.80
C LYS A 5 22.72 -46.16 -7.94
N LYS A 6 23.05 -44.99 -8.48
CA LYS A 6 22.93 -43.71 -7.78
C LYS A 6 21.52 -43.17 -7.98
N ALA A 7 20.80 -42.93 -6.87
CA ALA A 7 19.49 -42.29 -6.86
C ALA A 7 19.57 -41.00 -6.03
N LEU A 8 18.99 -39.92 -6.53
CA LEU A 8 18.93 -38.65 -5.80
C LEU A 8 17.81 -38.72 -4.74
N PRO A 9 18.09 -38.54 -3.44
CA PRO A 9 17.06 -38.60 -2.42
C PRO A 9 16.02 -37.49 -2.63
N ARG A 10 14.73 -37.84 -2.59
CA ARG A 10 13.59 -36.89 -2.73
C ARG A 10 13.76 -35.65 -1.84
N ARG A 11 14.26 -35.82 -0.62
CA ARG A 11 14.47 -34.71 0.34
C ARG A 11 15.57 -33.75 -0.10
N THR A 12 16.62 -34.25 -0.73
CA THR A 12 17.72 -33.44 -1.28
C THR A 12 17.22 -32.62 -2.47
N PHE A 13 16.44 -33.24 -3.35
CA PHE A 13 15.80 -32.57 -4.47
C PHE A 13 14.86 -31.44 -4.00
N LEU A 14 13.94 -31.73 -3.07
CA LEU A 14 13.00 -30.73 -2.56
C LEU A 14 13.65 -29.57 -1.79
N ARG A 15 14.76 -29.82 -1.07
CA ARG A 15 15.53 -28.74 -0.42
C ARG A 15 16.21 -27.81 -1.43
N GLY A 16 16.68 -28.34 -2.56
CA GLY A 16 17.25 -27.54 -3.64
C GLY A 16 16.20 -26.72 -4.40
N MET A 17 15.00 -27.28 -4.60
CA MET A 17 13.90 -26.57 -5.29
C MET A 17 13.45 -25.29 -4.57
N GLY A 18 13.53 -25.25 -3.23
CA GLY A 18 13.22 -24.04 -2.47
C GLY A 18 14.13 -22.87 -2.83
N ALA A 19 15.42 -23.12 -3.07
CA ALA A 19 16.37 -22.09 -3.48
C ALA A 19 16.08 -21.54 -4.89
N SER A 20 15.59 -22.38 -5.82
CA SER A 20 15.19 -21.92 -7.15
C SER A 20 13.90 -21.11 -7.16
N LEU A 21 12.97 -21.38 -6.24
CA LEU A 21 11.71 -20.63 -6.11
C LEU A 21 11.87 -19.32 -5.33
N ALA A 22 12.90 -19.23 -4.48
CA ALA A 22 13.20 -18.03 -3.69
C ALA A 22 14.11 -17.03 -4.41
N LEU A 23 14.61 -17.34 -5.61
CA LEU A 23 15.52 -16.46 -6.31
C LEU A 23 14.76 -15.22 -6.81
N PRO A 24 15.09 -14.01 -6.34
CA PRO A 24 14.52 -12.80 -6.90
C PRO A 24 14.95 -12.69 -8.37
N LEU A 25 14.16 -11.97 -9.16
CA LEU A 25 14.51 -11.67 -10.54
C LEU A 25 15.89 -10.99 -10.58
N LEU A 26 16.84 -11.59 -11.28
CA LEU A 26 18.18 -11.04 -11.47
C LEU A 26 18.21 -10.15 -12.71
N ASP A 27 19.01 -9.08 -12.69
CA ASP A 27 19.19 -8.20 -13.86
C ASP A 27 19.63 -8.96 -15.12
N ALA A 28 20.41 -10.04 -14.96
CA ALA A 28 20.84 -10.92 -16.05
C ALA A 28 19.68 -11.70 -16.73
N MET A 29 18.49 -11.74 -16.12
CA MET A 29 17.29 -12.37 -16.65
C MET A 29 16.42 -11.39 -17.46
N VAL A 30 16.81 -10.11 -17.53
CA VAL A 30 16.15 -9.08 -18.34
C VAL A 30 16.94 -8.86 -19.63
N PRO A 31 16.32 -8.96 -20.82
CA PRO A 31 17.03 -8.69 -22.07
C PRO A 31 17.57 -7.25 -22.12
N PRO A 32 18.82 -7.04 -22.55
CA PRO A 32 19.44 -5.72 -22.56
C PRO A 32 18.64 -4.75 -23.44
N MET A 33 18.61 -3.48 -23.03
CA MET A 33 17.85 -2.40 -23.69
C MET A 33 16.32 -2.58 -23.71
N THR A 34 15.75 -3.45 -22.86
CA THR A 34 14.30 -3.52 -22.66
C THR A 34 13.86 -2.49 -21.62
N ALA A 35 12.79 -1.74 -21.90
CA ALA A 35 12.21 -0.84 -20.90
C ALA A 35 11.69 -1.63 -19.69
N LEU A 36 12.05 -1.21 -18.47
CA LEU A 36 11.70 -1.91 -17.21
C LEU A 36 10.21 -2.25 -17.10
N ALA A 37 9.33 -1.34 -17.52
CA ALA A 37 7.88 -1.52 -17.53
C ALA A 37 7.37 -2.67 -18.43
N ARG A 38 8.24 -3.24 -19.28
CA ARG A 38 7.95 -4.39 -20.15
C ARG A 38 8.67 -5.65 -19.71
N THR A 39 9.19 -5.65 -18.49
CA THR A 39 9.98 -6.75 -17.94
C THR A 39 9.34 -7.23 -16.64
N PRO A 40 9.62 -8.48 -16.21
CA PRO A 40 9.23 -8.93 -14.88
C PRO A 40 9.84 -8.08 -13.73
N ALA A 41 10.78 -7.17 -14.04
CA ALA A 41 11.41 -6.25 -13.09
C ALA A 41 10.59 -4.96 -12.89
N ASP A 42 9.41 -4.83 -13.53
CA ASP A 42 8.55 -3.67 -13.33
C ASP A 42 8.17 -3.54 -11.85
N PRO A 43 8.49 -2.42 -11.18
CA PRO A 43 8.22 -2.27 -9.76
C PRO A 43 6.73 -2.39 -9.44
N VAL A 44 6.40 -3.28 -8.51
CA VAL A 44 5.04 -3.43 -8.01
C VAL A 44 4.58 -2.12 -7.36
N ARG A 45 3.57 -1.49 -7.95
CA ARG A 45 2.92 -0.31 -7.39
C ARG A 45 2.13 -0.73 -6.16
N ARG A 46 2.35 -0.03 -5.04
CA ARG A 46 1.64 -0.26 -3.78
C ARG A 46 0.83 0.96 -3.43
N LEU A 47 -0.41 0.73 -3.00
CA LEU A 47 -1.30 1.75 -2.49
C LEU A 47 -1.53 1.47 -1.01
N GLY A 48 -1.37 2.51 -0.18
CA GLY A 48 -1.58 2.44 1.26
C GLY A 48 -2.40 3.62 1.73
N PHE A 49 -3.29 3.36 2.68
CA PHE A 49 -4.08 4.39 3.36
C PHE A 49 -3.77 4.33 4.84
N VAL A 50 -3.43 5.47 5.44
CA VAL A 50 -3.17 5.60 6.87
C VAL A 50 -4.17 6.59 7.45
N TYR A 51 -4.85 6.18 8.50
CA TYR A 51 -5.82 7.00 9.20
C TYR A 51 -5.37 7.26 10.63
N VAL A 52 -5.32 8.52 11.01
CA VAL A 52 -5.12 8.94 12.41
C VAL A 52 -6.46 9.52 12.88
N PRO A 53 -7.25 8.77 13.67
CA PRO A 53 -8.58 9.21 14.09
C PRO A 53 -8.47 10.27 15.21
N MET A 54 -9.48 10.31 16.08
CA MET A 54 -9.55 11.20 17.24
C MET A 54 -8.22 11.27 18.00
N GLY A 55 -7.81 12.49 18.38
CA GLY A 55 -6.55 12.74 19.11
C GLY A 55 -5.36 13.16 18.24
N CYS A 56 -5.55 13.36 16.93
CA CYS A 56 -4.53 13.96 16.07
C CYS A 56 -4.24 15.42 16.49
N ASP A 57 -2.96 15.74 16.71
CA ASP A 57 -2.50 17.12 16.85
C ASP A 57 -2.35 17.75 15.46
N ILE A 58 -3.44 18.33 14.95
CA ILE A 58 -3.51 18.93 13.60
C ILE A 58 -2.48 20.05 13.43
N GLY A 59 -2.16 20.78 14.50
CA GLY A 59 -1.19 21.87 14.46
C GLY A 59 0.24 21.36 14.23
N ARG A 60 0.59 20.20 14.79
CA ARG A 60 1.89 19.54 14.53
C ARG A 60 1.90 18.65 13.29
N TRP A 61 0.73 18.33 12.76
CA TRP A 61 0.57 17.59 11.51
C TRP A 61 0.68 18.49 10.28
N THR A 62 0.08 19.68 10.31
CA THR A 62 -0.04 20.56 9.14
C THR A 62 1.27 21.33 8.89
N PRO A 63 1.92 21.19 7.71
CA PRO A 63 3.08 22.01 7.35
C PRO A 63 2.74 23.50 7.28
N PRO A 64 3.70 24.38 7.61
CA PRO A 64 3.51 25.82 7.47
C PRO A 64 3.59 26.27 6.00
N GLY A 65 2.90 27.37 5.69
CA GLY A 65 2.95 28.02 4.38
C GLY A 65 1.97 27.46 3.34
N GLU A 66 2.00 28.01 2.14
CA GLU A 66 1.14 27.66 1.01
C GLU A 66 1.98 27.34 -0.24
N GLY A 67 1.42 26.52 -1.14
CA GLY A 67 2.06 26.16 -2.40
C GLY A 67 3.05 25.00 -2.27
N ARG A 68 4.25 25.16 -2.82
CA ARG A 68 5.25 24.08 -2.82
C ARG A 68 5.73 23.80 -1.40
N LEU A 69 5.69 22.53 -0.99
CA LEU A 69 6.22 22.09 0.29
C LEU A 69 7.74 22.37 0.37
N VAL A 70 8.13 23.25 1.29
CA VAL A 70 9.53 23.63 1.55
C VAL A 70 9.99 23.23 2.95
N GLU A 71 9.05 23.01 3.86
CA GLU A 71 9.27 22.71 5.27
C GLU A 71 8.27 21.65 5.73
N LEU A 72 8.74 20.71 6.55
CA LEU A 72 7.91 19.67 7.15
C LEU A 72 7.51 20.05 8.58
N SER A 73 6.26 19.74 8.94
CA SER A 73 5.79 19.84 10.32
C SER A 73 6.46 18.78 11.23
N PRO A 74 6.46 18.96 12.56
CA PRO A 74 7.09 18.01 13.48
C PRO A 74 6.64 16.56 13.29
N SER A 75 5.36 16.31 13.02
CA SER A 75 4.83 14.96 12.81
C SER A 75 5.25 14.33 11.48
N LEU A 76 5.71 15.12 10.51
CA LEU A 76 6.09 14.66 9.18
C LEU A 76 7.61 14.61 8.97
N GLN A 77 8.43 14.95 9.98
CA GLN A 77 9.89 15.00 9.86
C GLN A 77 10.52 13.69 9.35
N SER A 78 9.96 12.54 9.71
CA SER A 78 10.44 11.23 9.24
C SER A 78 10.32 11.04 7.72
N LEU A 79 9.49 11.83 7.04
CA LEU A 79 9.32 11.83 5.59
C LEU A 79 10.32 12.73 4.85
N GLY A 80 11.26 13.38 5.56
CA GLY A 80 12.31 14.22 4.99
C GLY A 80 13.03 13.63 3.76
N PRO A 81 13.41 12.33 3.77
CA PRO A 81 14.07 11.71 2.62
C PRO A 81 13.25 11.66 1.32
N VAL A 82 11.94 11.88 1.39
CA VAL A 82 11.02 11.83 0.23
C VAL A 82 10.20 13.12 0.07
N MET A 83 10.64 14.23 0.69
CA MET A 83 9.89 15.50 0.73
C MET A 83 9.51 16.03 -0.66
N ASP A 84 10.35 15.81 -1.66
CA ASP A 84 10.13 16.19 -3.06
C ASP A 84 9.03 15.38 -3.75
N GLN A 85 8.61 14.26 -3.15
CA GLN A 85 7.54 13.38 -3.61
C GLN A 85 6.26 13.52 -2.80
N LEU A 86 6.21 14.43 -1.82
CA LEU A 86 5.06 14.65 -0.96
C LEU A 86 4.16 15.76 -1.49
N THR A 87 2.85 15.52 -1.43
CA THR A 87 1.82 16.54 -1.57
C THR A 87 0.95 16.51 -0.33
N VAL A 88 0.82 17.64 0.34
CA VAL A 88 -0.04 17.77 1.53
C VAL A 88 -1.23 18.64 1.16
N ILE A 89 -2.43 18.09 1.33
CA ILE A 89 -3.69 18.77 1.07
C ILE A 89 -4.37 19.01 2.42
N THR A 90 -4.69 20.27 2.71
CA THR A 90 -5.26 20.72 3.98
C THR A 90 -6.65 21.31 3.77
N ASN A 91 -7.33 21.64 4.88
CA ASN A 91 -8.66 22.27 4.86
C ASN A 91 -9.72 21.46 4.10
N LEU A 92 -9.67 20.13 4.23
CA LEU A 92 -10.66 19.20 3.71
C LEU A 92 -11.53 18.67 4.83
N GLU A 93 -12.82 18.52 4.53
CA GLU A 93 -13.79 17.86 5.40
C GLU A 93 -14.54 16.80 4.61
N LEU A 94 -14.81 15.66 5.25
CA LEU A 94 -15.68 14.64 4.70
C LEU A 94 -17.09 14.84 5.26
N LYS A 95 -17.92 15.61 4.55
CA LYS A 95 -19.29 15.98 4.97
C LYS A 95 -20.13 14.79 5.45
N ASN A 96 -19.99 13.64 4.77
CA ASN A 96 -20.76 12.44 5.06
C ASN A 96 -20.36 11.74 6.37
N ALA A 97 -19.23 12.12 6.97
CA ALA A 97 -18.79 11.66 8.28
C ALA A 97 -19.43 12.43 9.43
N TYR A 98 -20.09 13.57 9.17
CA TYR A 98 -20.76 14.36 10.21
C TYR A 98 -21.78 13.50 10.97
N PRO A 99 -21.85 13.54 12.32
CA PRO A 99 -21.26 14.53 13.24
C PRO A 99 -19.76 14.40 13.57
N GLY A 100 -19.02 13.51 12.90
CA GLY A 100 -17.56 13.43 13.06
C GLY A 100 -17.11 12.70 14.33
N THR A 101 -17.96 11.84 14.87
CA THR A 101 -17.67 11.02 16.05
C THR A 101 -16.66 9.92 15.75
N HIS A 102 -16.15 9.28 16.81
CA HIS A 102 -15.29 8.10 16.66
C HIS A 102 -15.89 7.06 15.71
N ALA A 103 -17.19 6.75 15.79
CA ALA A 103 -17.82 5.77 14.91
C ALA A 103 -17.99 6.26 13.46
N THR A 104 -18.50 7.49 13.30
CA THR A 104 -18.89 8.01 11.97
C THR A 104 -17.69 8.37 11.11
N SER A 105 -16.61 8.92 11.69
CA SER A 105 -15.37 9.22 10.98
C SER A 105 -14.62 7.96 10.55
N ASN A 106 -14.55 6.94 11.42
CA ASN A 106 -13.94 5.64 11.07
C ASN A 106 -14.70 4.95 9.93
N ALA A 107 -16.05 4.97 9.98
CA ALA A 107 -16.86 4.33 8.95
C ALA A 107 -16.69 4.98 7.57
N ALA A 108 -16.65 6.32 7.53
CA ALA A 108 -16.65 7.05 6.26
C ALA A 108 -15.25 7.20 5.62
N PHE A 109 -14.16 6.91 6.33
CA PHE A 109 -12.78 7.22 5.90
C PHE A 109 -12.44 6.80 4.45
N LEU A 110 -12.70 5.54 4.06
CA LEU A 110 -12.37 5.05 2.72
C LEU A 110 -13.57 5.00 1.76
N SER A 111 -14.79 5.09 2.26
CA SER A 111 -16.01 4.98 1.45
C SER A 111 -16.61 6.34 1.07
N ALA A 112 -16.27 7.38 1.84
CA ALA A 112 -16.97 8.66 1.86
C ALA A 112 -18.50 8.54 2.03
N ALA A 113 -19.02 7.41 2.53
CA ALA A 113 -20.43 7.14 2.67
C ALA A 113 -20.92 7.46 4.09
N THR A 114 -22.15 7.98 4.21
CA THR A 114 -22.78 8.21 5.51
C THR A 114 -23.20 6.87 6.12
N ALA A 115 -22.64 6.56 7.29
CA ALA A 115 -23.00 5.37 8.02
C ALA A 115 -24.41 5.47 8.59
N LYS A 116 -25.19 4.40 8.43
CA LYS A 116 -26.42 4.23 9.17
C LYS A 116 -26.07 3.94 10.63
N TRP A 117 -26.62 4.72 11.56
CA TRP A 117 -26.54 4.39 12.98
C TRP A 117 -27.42 3.19 13.29
N THR A 118 -26.79 2.11 13.77
CA THR A 118 -27.44 0.89 14.22
C THR A 118 -26.83 0.45 15.56
N GLU A 119 -27.53 -0.40 16.30
CA GLU A 119 -27.03 -0.94 17.59
C GLU A 119 -26.27 -2.28 17.43
N SER A 120 -26.09 -2.77 16.19
CA SER A 120 -25.61 -4.13 15.91
C SER A 120 -24.48 -4.16 14.86
N THR A 121 -24.01 -5.36 14.50
CA THR A 121 -22.80 -5.62 13.68
C THR A 121 -23.04 -5.71 12.17
N ASP A 122 -24.26 -5.48 11.70
CA ASP A 122 -24.69 -5.57 10.30
C ASP A 122 -24.38 -4.30 9.48
N TYR A 123 -23.15 -3.79 9.61
CA TYR A 123 -22.71 -2.59 8.90
C TYR A 123 -22.47 -2.90 7.42
N HIS A 124 -23.35 -2.37 6.56
CA HIS A 124 -23.10 -2.27 5.13
C HIS A 124 -22.87 -0.80 4.76
N LEU A 125 -21.76 -0.51 4.09
CA LEU A 125 -21.38 0.83 3.65
C LEU A 125 -21.10 0.88 2.15
N GLY A 126 -20.77 2.06 1.64
CA GLY A 126 -20.37 2.23 0.25
C GLY A 126 -19.08 1.48 -0.08
N THR A 127 -18.88 1.18 -1.37
CA THR A 127 -17.62 0.65 -1.89
C THR A 127 -16.48 1.61 -1.55
N THR A 128 -15.41 1.08 -0.98
CA THR A 128 -14.27 1.88 -0.53
C THR A 128 -13.27 2.13 -1.66
N VAL A 129 -12.47 3.20 -1.54
CA VAL A 129 -11.50 3.60 -2.56
C VAL A 129 -10.42 2.54 -2.80
N ASP A 130 -10.01 1.78 -1.76
CA ASP A 130 -9.10 0.66 -1.88
C ASP A 130 -9.72 -0.51 -2.68
N GLN A 131 -11.03 -0.78 -2.51
CA GLN A 131 -11.75 -1.75 -3.33
C GLN A 131 -11.85 -1.30 -4.79
N VAL A 132 -12.06 -0.01 -5.05
CA VAL A 132 -12.04 0.56 -6.41
C VAL A 132 -10.64 0.41 -7.01
N ALA A 133 -9.59 0.74 -6.26
CA ALA A 133 -8.21 0.59 -6.71
C ALA A 133 -7.85 -0.87 -6.99
N ALA A 134 -8.21 -1.81 -6.11
CA ALA A 134 -7.92 -3.23 -6.29
C ALA A 134 -8.51 -3.80 -7.59
N LYS A 135 -9.69 -3.31 -8.02
CA LYS A 135 -10.29 -3.71 -9.31
C LYS A 135 -9.46 -3.25 -10.52
N GLN A 136 -8.70 -2.16 -10.39
CA GLN A 136 -7.93 -1.57 -11.49
C GLN A 136 -6.46 -1.98 -11.49
N ILE A 137 -5.82 -2.00 -10.32
CA ILE A 137 -4.36 -2.21 -10.19
C ILE A 137 -3.99 -3.46 -9.38
N GLY A 138 -4.97 -4.15 -8.78
CA GLY A 138 -4.73 -5.34 -7.94
C GLY A 138 -4.61 -6.65 -8.73
N GLN A 139 -4.71 -6.62 -10.06
CA GLN A 139 -4.66 -7.82 -10.91
C GLN A 139 -3.22 -8.27 -11.22
N GLU A 140 -2.23 -7.40 -10.99
CA GLU A 140 -0.82 -7.61 -11.35
C GLU A 140 0.07 -7.87 -10.13
N THR A 141 -0.50 -7.83 -8.93
CA THR A 141 0.17 -8.12 -7.66
C THR A 141 -0.01 -9.60 -7.30
N LEU A 142 1.04 -10.41 -7.45
CA LEU A 142 1.17 -11.76 -6.87
C LEU A 142 1.76 -11.71 -5.46
#